data_AF-A0A1V2QTX8-F1
#
_entry.id   AF-A0A1V2QTX8-F1
#
_cell.length_a   1.000
_cell.length_b   1.000
_cell.length_c   1.000
_cell.angle_alpha   90.00
_cell.angle_beta   90.00
_cell.angle_gamma   90.00
#
_symmetry.space_group_name_H-M   'P 1'
#
loop_
_entity.id
_entity.type
_entity.pdbx_description
1 polymer ?
#
loop_
_entity_poly.entity_id
_entity_poly.type
_entity_poly.pdbx_seq_one_letter_code
_entity_poly.pdbx_strand_id
1 'polypeptide(L)' 'MSARHLEKQTVWRLTLTQALAERTTPPRPTTVGLAVKAAAALNCLNIAVDHWTESDGRLDLDDLLDEAFAALGPR' A
#
# COMPACT_ATOMS: atom_id res chain seq x y z
N MET A 1 14.28 -0.51 -9.84
CA MET A 1 13.03 -1.30 -9.90
C MET A 1 12.92 -2.00 -11.25
N SER A 2 12.55 -3.29 -11.30
CA SER A 2 12.44 -4.06 -12.55
C SER A 2 11.01 -4.06 -13.10
N ALA A 3 10.84 -4.28 -14.41
CA ALA A 3 9.52 -4.38 -15.06
C ALA A 3 8.60 -5.41 -14.39
N ARG A 4 9.18 -6.53 -13.92
CA ARG A 4 8.46 -7.59 -13.19
C ARG A 4 7.91 -7.12 -11.84
N HIS A 5 8.57 -6.19 -11.18
CA HIS A 5 8.10 -5.63 -9.91
C HIS A 5 6.89 -4.71 -10.14
N LEU A 6 6.92 -3.90 -11.20
CA LEU A 6 5.80 -3.03 -11.59
C LEU A 6 4.56 -3.82 -12.02
N GLU A 7 4.77 -4.95 -12.71
CA GLU A 7 3.70 -5.85 -13.12
C GLU A 7 3.00 -6.49 -11.92
N LYS A 8 3.79 -6.97 -10.94
CA LYS A 8 3.27 -7.48 -9.66
C LYS A 8 2.49 -6.42 -8.89
N GLN A 9 3.00 -5.19 -8.83
CA GLN A 9 2.28 -4.09 -8.17
C GLN A 9 0.95 -3.77 -8.85
N THR A 10 0.88 -3.87 -10.18
CA THR A 10 -0.37 -3.65 -10.91
C THR A 10 -1.41 -4.71 -10.57
N VAL A 11 -1.01 -5.98 -10.52
CA VAL A 11 -1.88 -7.08 -10.09
C VAL A 11 -2.33 -6.88 -8.65
N TRP A 12 -1.41 -6.59 -7.74
CA TRP A 12 -1.73 -6.38 -6.32
C TRP A 12 -2.68 -5.21 -6.11
N ARG A 13 -2.50 -4.11 -6.85
CA ARG A 13 -3.39 -2.94 -6.76
C ARG A 13 -4.82 -3.30 -7.15
N LEU A 14 -5.01 -4.09 -8.20
CA LEU A 14 -6.35 -4.53 -8.61
C LEU A 14 -6.98 -5.43 -7.55
N THR A 15 -6.24 -6.42 -7.05
CA THR A 15 -6.71 -7.33 -5.99
C THR A 15 -7.08 -6.57 -4.71
N LEU A 16 -6.24 -5.61 -4.29
CA LEU A 16 -6.52 -4.78 -3.12
C LEU A 16 -7.75 -3.90 -3.32
N THR A 17 -7.92 -3.32 -4.52
CA THR A 17 -9.09 -2.50 -4.83
C THR A 17 -10.39 -3.30 -4.73
N GLN A 18 -10.39 -4.54 -5.22
CA GLN A 18 -11.53 -5.46 -5.12
C GLN A 18 -11.80 -5.85 -3.66
N ALA A 19 -10.77 -6.25 -2.91
CA ALA A 19 -10.92 -6.59 -1.49
C ALA A 19 -11.47 -5.43 -0.66
N LEU A 20 -11.07 -4.18 -0.96
CA LEU A 20 -11.61 -2.99 -0.29
C LEU A 20 -13.09 -2.74 -0.64
N ALA A 21 -13.49 -3.00 -1.89
CA ALA A 21 -14.88 -2.92 -2.33
C ALA A 21 -15.78 -3.93 -1.60
N GLU A 22 -15.32 -5.18 -1.47
CA GLU A 22 -16.02 -6.27 -0.78
C GLU A 22 -16.17 -6.03 0.72
N ARG A 23 -15.16 -5.43 1.36
CA ARG A 23 -15.16 -5.13 2.80
C ARG A 23 -15.97 -3.89 3.19
N THR A 24 -16.43 -3.10 2.21
CA THR A 24 -17.31 -1.96 2.47
C THR A 24 -18.71 -2.48 2.81
N THR A 25 -19.41 -1.88 3.78
CA THR A 25 -20.81 -2.22 4.11
C THR A 25 -21.75 -1.06 3.78
N PRO A 26 -22.74 -1.23 2.87
CA PRO A 26 -22.91 -2.40 1.98
C PRO A 26 -21.74 -2.51 0.97
N PRO A 27 -21.50 -3.69 0.39
CA PRO A 27 -20.48 -3.85 -0.66
C PRO A 27 -20.71 -2.83 -1.78
N ARG A 28 -19.65 -2.17 -2.22
CA ARG A 28 -19.72 -1.13 -3.26
C ARG A 28 -18.91 -1.53 -4.49
N PRO A 29 -19.27 -1.04 -5.69
CA PRO A 29 -18.41 -1.15 -6.85
C PRO A 29 -17.02 -0.58 -6.58
N THR A 30 -16.02 -1.05 -7.31
CA THR A 30 -14.70 -0.44 -7.30
C THR A 30 -14.83 1.03 -7.72
N THR A 31 -14.32 1.94 -6.88
CA THR A 31 -14.34 3.37 -7.14
C THR A 31 -12.93 3.90 -7.30
N VAL A 32 -12.79 5.07 -7.94
CA VAL A 32 -11.51 5.79 -8.00
C VAL A 32 -10.92 5.96 -6.59
N GLY A 33 -11.75 6.25 -5.59
CA GLY A 33 -11.31 6.36 -4.20
C GLY A 33 -10.70 5.07 -3.63
N LEU A 34 -11.27 3.90 -3.93
CA LEU A 34 -10.71 2.61 -3.50
C LEU A 34 -9.41 2.28 -4.24
N ALA A 35 -9.33 2.60 -5.54
CA ALA A 35 -8.11 2.42 -6.32
C ALA A 35 -6.96 3.32 -5.83
N VAL A 36 -7.27 4.58 -5.47
CA VAL A 36 -6.31 5.51 -4.86
C VAL A 36 -5.83 4.98 -3.50
N LYS A 37 -6.74 4.50 -2.64
CA LYS A 37 -6.36 3.90 -1.35
C LYS A 37 -5.46 2.68 -1.51
N ALA A 38 -5.77 1.78 -2.44
CA ALA A 38 -4.93 0.62 -2.73
C ALA A 38 -3.55 1.02 -3.25
N ALA A 39 -3.47 2.03 -4.14
CA ALA A 39 -2.20 2.54 -4.63
C ALA A 39 -1.37 3.20 -3.52
N ALA A 40 -2.00 4.00 -2.66
CA ALA A 40 -1.34 4.66 -1.55
C ALA A 40 -0.78 3.64 -0.55
N ALA A 41 -1.55 2.60 -0.21
CA ALA A 41 -1.11 1.52 0.66
C ALA A 41 0.13 0.77 0.13
N LEU A 42 0.14 0.46 -1.18
CA LEU A 42 1.32 -0.16 -1.81
C LEU A 42 2.54 0.78 -1.78
N ASN A 43 2.33 2.08 -1.94
CA ASN A 43 3.41 3.06 -1.86
C ASN A 43 3.98 3.19 -0.44
N CYS A 44 3.14 3.17 0.59
CA CYS A 44 3.58 3.12 1.99
C CYS A 44 4.48 1.90 2.24
N LEU A 45 4.08 0.72 1.75
CA LEU A 45 4.89 -0.50 1.87
C LEU A 45 6.24 -0.37 1.16
N ASN A 46 6.26 0.16 -0.07
CA ASN A 46 7.52 0.33 -0.80
C ASN A 46 8.49 1.26 -0.05
N ILE A 47 7.98 2.39 0.45
CA ILE A 47 8.78 3.35 1.22
C ILE A 47 9.32 2.70 2.49
N ALA A 48 8.48 1.98 3.25
CA ALA A 48 8.92 1.29 4.47
C ALA A 48 10.00 0.25 4.17
N VAL A 49 9.87 -0.53 3.10
CA VAL A 49 10.87 -1.51 2.66
C VAL A 49 12.18 -0.82 2.23
N ASP A 50 12.12 0.30 1.53
CA ASP A 50 13.30 1.06 1.12
C ASP A 50 14.06 1.57 2.35
N HIS A 51 13.36 2.19 3.32
CA HIS A 51 13.96 2.65 4.58
C HIS A 51 14.53 1.50 5.43
N TRP A 52 13.81 0.39 5.52
CA TRP A 52 14.29 -0.81 6.22
C TRP A 52 15.57 -1.35 5.58
N THR A 53 15.61 -1.41 4.24
CA THR A 53 16.78 -1.86 3.47
C THR A 53 17.97 -0.91 3.63
N GLU A 54 17.74 0.40 3.55
CA GLU A 54 18.78 1.43 3.78
C GLU A 54 19.34 1.38 5.20
N SER A 55 18.52 0.96 6.16
CA SER A 55 18.95 0.77 7.56
C SER A 55 19.70 -0.54 7.80
N ASP A 56 19.94 -1.37 6.77
CA ASP A 56 20.47 -2.74 6.91
C ASP A 56 19.66 -3.59 7.90
N GLY A 57 18.33 -3.39 7.87
CA GLY A 57 17.38 -4.05 8.76
C GLY A 57 17.44 -3.64 10.24
N ARG A 58 18.09 -2.52 10.56
CA ARG A 58 18.20 -2.03 11.95
C ARG A 58 16.94 -1.35 12.46
N LEU A 59 16.17 -0.74 11.56
CA LEU A 59 14.85 -0.18 11.89
C LEU A 59 13.82 -1.31 11.87
N ASP A 60 12.77 -1.17 12.68
CA ASP A 60 11.65 -2.10 12.66
C ASP A 60 10.74 -1.80 11.46
N LEU A 61 10.42 -2.83 10.67
CA LEU A 61 9.62 -2.66 9.45
C LEU A 61 8.15 -2.38 9.77
N ASP A 62 7.61 -2.92 10.86
CA ASP A 62 6.22 -2.69 11.27
C ASP A 62 6.06 -1.24 11.74
N ASP A 63 7.02 -0.72 12.52
CA ASP A 63 7.04 0.70 12.92
C ASP A 63 7.12 1.65 11.71
N LEU A 64 7.98 1.34 10.73
CA LEU A 64 8.11 2.12 9.50
C LEU A 64 6.84 2.08 8.64
N LEU A 65 6.15 0.94 8.61
CA LEU A 65 4.90 0.78 7.87
C LEU A 65 3.77 1.58 8.52
N ASP A 66 3.68 1.54 9.85
CA ASP A 66 2.71 2.31 10.63
C ASP A 66 2.95 3.82 10.45
N GLU A 67 4.21 4.27 10.49
CA GLU A 67 4.58 5.66 10.19
C GLU A 67 4.12 6.07 8.78
N ALA A 68 4.39 5.23 7.78
CA ALA A 68 4.02 5.51 6.40
C ALA A 68 2.50 5.59 6.19
N PHE A 69 1.70 4.77 6.89
CA PHE A 69 0.25 4.87 6.84
C PHE A 69 -0.28 6.09 7.61
N ALA A 70 0.31 6.41 8.77
CA ALA A 70 -0.06 7.57 9.57
C ALA A 70 0.11 8.89 8.78
N ALA A 71 1.12 8.97 7.91
CA ALA A 71 1.36 10.12 7.04
C ALA A 71 0.21 10.42 6.04
N LEU A 72 -0.66 9.44 5.77
CA LEU A 72 -1.86 9.60 4.93
C LEU A 72 -3.10 10.06 5.71
N GLY A 73 -3.04 10.04 7.04
CA GLY A 73 -4.12 10.49 7.91
C GLY A 73 -4.28 12.02 7.92
N PRO A 74 -5.41 12.54 8.43
CA PRO A 74 -5.57 13.97 8.69
C PRO A 74 -4.49 14.44 9.67
N ARG A 75 -3.93 15.62 9.41
CA ARG A 75 -2.98 16.32 10.29
C ARG A 75 -3.69 16.97 11.48
#